data_AF-A0AAE4EI73-F1
#
_entry.id   AF-A0AAE4EI73-F1
#
_cell.length_a   1.000
_cell.length_b   1.000
_cell.length_c   1.000
_cell.angle_alpha   90.00
_cell.angle_beta   90.00
_cell.angle_gamma   90.00
#
_symmetry.space_group_name_H-M   'P 1'
#
loop_
_entity.id
_entity.type
_entity.pdbx_description
1 polymer ?
#
loop_
_entity_poly.entity_id
_entity_poly.type
_entity_poly.pdbx_seq_one_letter_code
_entity_poly.pdbx_strand_id
1 'polypeptide(L)'
;MTTESLRRTPAELGLPDAPVEARPADPAGHHVRAKLDREIRALLAHEPGTRSGADPEDLHQMRVALRRMRSVLKLSGKLVGDGAEPVRAELGWLGQSLGEVRDYDVLIGHLREVIADFEVRDQAPGRRLVSKFVSERATAKRRLTRALSSARYSTLLREVSLLTRAETVPLSDRPHDLIAGLAKPHRKLAKAVGALPADPPDDDLHALRIHGKKLRYAAELAQTSAKKKQAPKIKRLLKATKDFQTVLGDHQDAVIAAERMRSVLESADGPMGFVAGRIAERELARRADARAAWRNSWAAVDAAAKALHA
;
A
#
# COMPACT_ATOMS: atom_id res chain seq x y z
N MET A 1 30.03 -13.51 -3.20
CA MET A 1 29.21 -13.06 -4.34
C MET A 1 28.91 -11.58 -4.15
N THR A 2 29.52 -10.73 -4.95
CA THR A 2 29.35 -9.27 -4.91
C THR A 2 27.91 -8.90 -5.29
N THR A 3 27.38 -7.87 -4.62
CA THR A 3 26.00 -7.32 -4.73
C THR A 3 25.59 -6.91 -6.15
N GLU A 4 26.57 -6.78 -7.06
CA GLU A 4 26.37 -6.42 -8.48
C GLU A 4 25.73 -7.55 -9.31
N SER A 5 25.92 -8.82 -8.90
CA SER A 5 25.49 -10.02 -9.67
C SER A 5 23.99 -10.36 -9.58
N LEU A 6 23.15 -9.55 -8.93
CA LEU A 6 21.72 -9.87 -8.67
C LEU A 6 20.76 -8.77 -9.15
N ARG A 7 21.25 -7.72 -9.81
CA ARG A 7 20.38 -6.62 -10.25
C ARG A 7 19.65 -7.01 -11.52
N ARG A 8 18.39 -7.44 -11.38
CA ARG A 8 17.51 -7.64 -12.53
C ARG A 8 17.26 -6.33 -13.25
N THR A 9 17.36 -6.34 -14.58
CA THR A 9 17.14 -5.13 -15.39
C THR A 9 15.81 -5.20 -16.14
N PRO A 10 15.22 -4.05 -16.51
CA PRO A 10 14.05 -4.04 -17.40
C PRO A 10 14.28 -4.79 -18.73
N ALA A 11 15.49 -4.68 -19.29
CA ALA A 11 15.87 -5.34 -20.54
C ALA A 11 15.81 -6.87 -20.45
N GLU A 12 16.22 -7.47 -19.32
CA GLU A 12 16.09 -8.92 -19.08
C GLU A 12 14.64 -9.41 -19.06
N LEU A 13 13.68 -8.52 -18.80
CA LEU A 13 12.25 -8.80 -18.85
C LEU A 13 11.62 -8.49 -20.23
N GLY A 14 12.44 -8.09 -21.20
CA GLY A 14 12.00 -7.70 -22.54
C GLY A 14 11.22 -6.38 -22.58
N LEU A 15 11.43 -5.51 -21.58
CA LEU A 15 10.88 -4.15 -21.56
C LEU A 15 11.74 -3.22 -22.41
N PRO A 16 11.16 -2.18 -23.05
CA PRO A 16 11.94 -1.17 -23.78
C PRO A 16 12.89 -0.41 -22.85
N ASP A 17 13.90 0.27 -23.40
CA ASP A 17 14.84 1.05 -22.59
C ASP A 17 14.14 2.18 -21.83
N ALA A 18 13.34 2.96 -22.55
CA ALA A 18 12.52 4.02 -21.98
C ALA A 18 11.17 3.47 -21.45
N PRO A 19 10.63 4.03 -20.34
CA PRO A 19 9.30 3.70 -19.89
C PRO A 19 8.22 4.03 -20.93
N VAL A 20 7.17 3.23 -20.97
CA VAL A 20 6.02 3.49 -21.85
C VAL A 20 5.29 4.74 -21.37
N GLU A 21 5.15 5.71 -22.27
CA GLU A 21 4.37 6.93 -22.03
C GLU A 21 2.94 6.80 -22.57
N ALA A 22 2.00 7.41 -21.85
CA ALA A 22 0.60 7.50 -22.27
C ALA A 22 0.20 8.96 -22.33
N ARG A 23 -0.32 9.38 -23.49
CA ARG A 23 -0.89 10.69 -23.74
C ARG A 23 -2.38 10.66 -23.40
N PRO A 24 -2.99 11.80 -23.03
CA PRO A 24 -4.39 11.83 -22.60
C PRO A 24 -5.42 11.28 -23.60
N ALA A 25 -5.08 11.24 -24.90
CA ALA A 25 -5.95 10.73 -25.96
C ALA A 25 -5.74 9.23 -26.27
N ASP A 26 -4.74 8.59 -25.66
CA ASP A 26 -4.47 7.18 -25.90
C ASP A 26 -5.58 6.30 -25.28
N PRO A 27 -5.82 5.08 -25.80
CA PRO A 27 -6.83 4.19 -25.25
C PRO A 27 -6.56 3.84 -23.78
N ALA A 28 -7.61 3.59 -22.99
CA ALA A 28 -7.47 3.34 -21.55
C ALA A 28 -6.56 2.13 -21.22
N GLY A 29 -6.52 1.11 -22.06
CA GLY A 29 -5.58 0.00 -21.89
C GLY A 29 -4.12 0.42 -22.04
N HIS A 30 -3.81 1.43 -22.87
CA HIS A 30 -2.47 2.01 -22.99
C HIS A 30 -2.03 2.70 -21.70
N HIS A 31 -2.93 3.45 -21.06
CA HIS A 31 -2.67 4.05 -19.74
C HIS A 31 -2.40 2.99 -18.65
N VAL A 32 -3.11 1.85 -18.70
CA VAL A 32 -2.88 0.72 -17.79
C VAL A 32 -1.51 0.10 -18.04
N ARG A 33 -1.14 -0.19 -19.29
CA ARG A 33 0.18 -0.74 -19.66
C ARG A 33 1.32 0.19 -19.23
N ALA A 34 1.21 1.48 -19.55
CA ALA A 34 2.16 2.50 -19.14
C ALA A 34 2.30 2.60 -17.61
N LYS A 35 1.21 2.45 -16.88
CA LYS A 35 1.24 2.42 -15.41
C LYS A 35 1.93 1.15 -14.90
N LEU A 36 1.63 -0.02 -15.46
CA LEU A 36 2.29 -1.28 -15.07
C LEU A 36 3.80 -1.24 -15.34
N ASP A 37 4.22 -0.75 -16.51
CA ASP A 37 5.64 -0.59 -16.87
C ASP A 37 6.39 0.33 -15.89
N ARG A 38 5.81 1.49 -15.55
CA ARG A 38 6.41 2.38 -14.54
C ARG A 38 6.56 1.71 -13.18
N GLU A 39 5.54 1.00 -12.71
CA GLU A 39 5.58 0.39 -11.38
C GLU A 39 6.49 -0.86 -11.33
N ILE A 40 6.59 -1.67 -12.39
CA ILE A 40 7.56 -2.78 -12.40
C ILE A 40 9.00 -2.24 -12.40
N ARG A 41 9.29 -1.16 -13.12
CA ARG A 41 10.60 -0.50 -13.07
C ARG A 41 10.93 0.03 -11.68
N ALA A 42 9.97 0.68 -11.03
CA ALA A 42 10.13 1.13 -9.65
C ALA A 42 10.39 -0.04 -8.69
N LEU A 43 9.67 -1.15 -8.87
CA LEU A 43 9.90 -2.37 -8.09
C LEU A 43 11.32 -2.91 -8.28
N LEU A 44 11.81 -3.00 -9.52
CA LEU A 44 13.17 -3.46 -9.84
C LEU A 44 14.25 -2.51 -9.29
N ALA A 45 14.02 -1.20 -9.34
CA ALA A 45 14.96 -0.21 -8.83
C ALA A 45 15.21 -0.36 -7.33
N HIS A 46 14.18 -0.69 -6.56
CA HIS A 46 14.26 -0.86 -5.10
C HIS A 46 14.51 -2.31 -4.65
N GLU A 47 14.55 -3.28 -5.57
CA GLU A 47 14.81 -4.69 -5.23
C GLU A 47 16.20 -4.89 -4.58
N PRO A 48 17.31 -4.33 -5.08
CA PRO A 48 18.63 -4.55 -4.48
C PRO A 48 18.73 -4.06 -3.04
N GLY A 49 18.23 -2.84 -2.77
CA GLY A 49 18.16 -2.27 -1.42
C GLY A 49 17.19 -3.03 -0.51
N THR A 50 16.07 -3.49 -1.08
CA THR A 50 15.17 -4.41 -0.38
C THR A 50 15.85 -5.74 -0.06
N ARG A 51 16.77 -6.26 -0.87
CA ARG A 51 17.48 -7.52 -0.56
C ARG A 51 18.53 -7.29 0.54
N SER A 52 19.36 -6.27 0.38
CA SER A 52 20.42 -5.96 1.36
C SER A 52 19.85 -5.55 2.71
N GLY A 53 18.68 -4.90 2.72
CA GLY A 53 18.08 -4.33 3.93
C GLY A 53 18.84 -3.11 4.46
N ALA A 54 19.61 -2.43 3.60
CA ALA A 54 20.39 -1.25 3.95
C ALA A 54 19.50 -0.05 4.33
N ASP A 55 18.42 0.16 3.57
CA ASP A 55 17.44 1.22 3.83
C ASP A 55 16.02 0.63 3.90
N PRO A 56 15.27 0.81 5.01
CA PRO A 56 13.85 0.45 5.09
C PRO A 56 12.96 1.12 4.03
N GLU A 57 13.41 2.24 3.45
CA GLU A 57 12.67 2.96 2.42
C GLU A 57 12.62 2.20 1.09
N ASP A 58 13.66 1.43 0.74
CA ASP A 58 13.63 0.58 -0.44
C ASP A 58 12.51 -0.48 -0.36
N LEU A 59 12.37 -1.13 0.80
CA LEU A 59 11.27 -2.06 1.06
C LEU A 59 9.92 -1.33 0.96
N HIS A 60 9.83 -0.11 1.49
CA HIS A 60 8.62 0.70 1.42
C HIS A 60 8.22 0.99 -0.03
N GLN A 61 9.15 1.49 -0.85
CA GLN A 61 8.90 1.84 -2.24
C GLN A 61 8.61 0.62 -3.11
N MET A 62 9.32 -0.49 -2.90
CA MET A 62 9.02 -1.77 -3.57
C MET A 62 7.58 -2.24 -3.27
N ARG A 63 7.12 -2.10 -2.01
CA ARG A 63 5.72 -2.37 -1.63
C ARG A 63 4.73 -1.42 -2.28
N VAL A 64 5.06 -0.13 -2.35
CA VAL A 64 4.21 0.88 -2.97
C VAL A 64 3.97 0.52 -4.44
N ALA A 65 5.04 0.20 -5.18
CA ALA A 65 4.99 -0.20 -6.57
C ALA A 65 4.12 -1.45 -6.78
N LEU A 66 4.36 -2.51 -6.01
CA LEU A 66 3.56 -3.74 -6.05
C LEU A 66 2.08 -3.48 -5.78
N ARG A 67 1.76 -2.68 -4.76
CA ARG A 67 0.38 -2.39 -4.38
C ARG A 67 -0.34 -1.57 -5.46
N ARG A 68 0.37 -0.65 -6.12
CA ARG A 68 -0.17 0.11 -7.25
C ARG A 68 -0.45 -0.81 -8.44
N MET A 69 0.46 -1.71 -8.81
CA MET A 69 0.20 -2.73 -9.84
C MET A 69 -1.05 -3.56 -9.52
N ARG A 70 -1.15 -4.13 -8.31
CA ARG A 70 -2.33 -4.91 -7.88
C ARG A 70 -3.63 -4.13 -7.99
N SER A 71 -3.59 -2.85 -7.65
CA SER A 71 -4.77 -1.99 -7.63
C SER A 71 -5.21 -1.64 -9.06
N VAL A 72 -4.26 -1.34 -9.93
CA VAL A 72 -4.50 -1.07 -11.35
C VAL A 72 -5.09 -2.32 -12.04
N LEU A 73 -4.52 -3.50 -11.83
CA LEU A 73 -5.07 -4.76 -12.36
C LEU A 73 -6.45 -5.07 -11.81
N LYS A 74 -6.71 -4.78 -10.52
CA LYS A 74 -8.04 -5.00 -9.92
C LYS A 74 -9.12 -4.11 -10.55
N LEU A 75 -8.77 -2.86 -10.86
CA LEU A 75 -9.72 -1.87 -11.39
C LEU A 75 -9.92 -2.01 -12.90
N SER A 76 -8.82 -2.26 -13.60
CA SER A 76 -8.75 -2.10 -15.06
C SER A 76 -8.07 -3.29 -15.76
N GLY A 77 -7.87 -4.42 -15.07
CA GLY A 77 -7.18 -5.60 -15.61
C GLY A 77 -7.83 -6.16 -16.88
N LYS A 78 -9.16 -6.05 -17.00
CA LYS A 78 -9.89 -6.43 -18.22
C LYS A 78 -9.42 -5.70 -19.49
N LEU A 79 -8.81 -4.52 -19.35
CA LEU A 79 -8.28 -3.73 -20.47
C LEU A 79 -6.93 -4.26 -20.99
N VAL A 80 -6.28 -5.18 -20.27
CA VAL A 80 -4.97 -5.73 -20.62
C VAL A 80 -4.98 -7.26 -20.76
N GLY A 81 -6.17 -7.87 -20.81
CA GLY A 81 -6.37 -9.29 -21.10
C GLY A 81 -6.57 -10.18 -19.87
N ASP A 82 -6.92 -11.44 -20.12
CA ASP A 82 -7.33 -12.40 -19.09
C ASP A 82 -6.18 -12.83 -18.15
N GLY A 83 -4.92 -12.64 -18.57
CA GLY A 83 -3.74 -12.83 -17.73
C GLY A 83 -3.64 -11.86 -16.54
N ALA A 84 -4.44 -10.80 -16.50
CA ALA A 84 -4.40 -9.80 -15.44
C ALA A 84 -4.75 -10.34 -14.04
N GLU A 85 -5.73 -11.25 -13.94
CA GLU A 85 -6.18 -11.76 -12.64
C GLU A 85 -5.17 -12.75 -12.01
N PRO A 86 -4.63 -13.74 -12.75
CA PRO A 86 -3.53 -14.57 -12.26
C PRO A 86 -2.33 -13.74 -11.77
N VAL A 87 -1.90 -12.75 -12.55
CA VAL A 87 -0.79 -11.85 -12.15
C VAL A 87 -1.14 -11.06 -10.90
N ARG A 88 -2.36 -10.55 -10.79
CA ARG A 88 -2.82 -9.82 -9.59
C ARG A 88 -2.77 -10.71 -8.34
N ALA A 89 -3.11 -11.99 -8.46
CA ALA A 89 -3.05 -12.97 -7.37
C ALA A 89 -1.60 -13.20 -6.93
N GLU A 90 -0.67 -13.39 -7.88
CA GLU A 90 0.76 -13.59 -7.62
C GLU A 90 1.44 -12.35 -7.01
N LEU A 91 1.09 -11.15 -7.47
CA LEU A 91 1.48 -9.92 -6.77
C LEU A 91 0.93 -9.91 -5.33
N GLY A 92 -0.21 -10.56 -5.08
CA GLY A 92 -0.75 -10.73 -3.73
C GLY A 92 0.13 -11.57 -2.82
N TRP A 93 0.60 -12.71 -3.31
CA TRP A 93 1.57 -13.56 -2.62
C TRP A 93 2.85 -12.78 -2.26
N LEU A 94 3.47 -12.08 -3.22
CA LEU A 94 4.68 -11.30 -2.95
C LEU A 94 4.39 -10.14 -1.97
N GLY A 95 3.22 -9.51 -2.10
CA GLY A 95 2.78 -8.42 -1.22
C GLY A 95 2.62 -8.84 0.25
N GLN A 96 2.25 -10.10 0.52
CA GLN A 96 2.22 -10.67 1.87
C GLN A 96 3.64 -10.77 2.45
N SER A 97 4.58 -11.36 1.69
CA SER A 97 5.98 -11.51 2.12
C SER A 97 6.66 -10.18 2.41
N LEU A 98 6.47 -9.18 1.54
CA LEU A 98 6.99 -7.82 1.78
C LEU A 98 6.29 -7.16 2.97
N GLY A 99 5.01 -7.48 3.20
CA GLY A 99 4.18 -6.85 4.22
C GLY A 99 4.62 -7.20 5.60
N GLU A 100 4.87 -8.48 5.82
CA GLU A 100 5.35 -8.97 7.09
C GLU A 100 6.59 -8.21 7.59
N VAL A 101 7.59 -7.98 6.72
CA VAL A 101 8.80 -7.22 7.10
C VAL A 101 8.47 -5.75 7.39
N ARG A 102 7.64 -5.12 6.54
CA ARG A 102 7.31 -3.69 6.69
C ARG A 102 6.49 -3.42 7.94
N ASP A 103 5.60 -4.34 8.31
CA ASP A 103 4.76 -4.20 9.49
C ASP A 103 5.64 -4.18 10.75
N TYR A 104 6.69 -5.01 10.80
CA TYR A 104 7.70 -4.91 11.85
C TYR A 104 8.55 -3.64 11.78
N ASP A 105 8.94 -3.16 10.59
CA ASP A 105 9.67 -1.88 10.47
C ASP A 105 8.90 -0.71 11.08
N VAL A 106 7.61 -0.63 10.76
CA VAL A 106 6.71 0.41 11.29
C VAL A 106 6.54 0.25 12.79
N LEU A 107 6.25 -0.97 13.27
CA LEU A 107 6.10 -1.23 14.70
C LEU A 107 7.38 -0.89 15.48
N ILE A 108 8.55 -1.35 15.03
CA ILE A 108 9.83 -1.11 15.71
C ILE A 108 10.16 0.39 15.74
N GLY A 109 9.96 1.11 14.63
CA GLY A 109 10.16 2.55 14.57
C GLY A 109 9.29 3.28 15.59
N HIS A 110 7.99 2.99 15.55
CA HIS A 110 7.00 3.55 16.47
C HIS A 110 7.32 3.26 17.95
N LEU A 111 7.65 2.00 18.28
CA LEU A 111 8.00 1.63 19.65
C LEU A 111 9.24 2.37 20.15
N ARG A 112 10.26 2.56 19.31
CA ARG A 112 11.46 3.30 19.68
C ARG A 112 11.16 4.76 20.01
N GLU A 113 10.30 5.40 19.23
CA GLU A 113 9.84 6.77 19.49
C GLU A 113 9.08 6.84 20.83
N VAL A 114 8.08 5.97 21.03
CA VAL A 114 7.29 5.95 22.27
C VAL A 114 8.14 5.68 23.52
N ILE A 115 9.09 4.75 23.43
CA ILE A 115 9.96 4.38 24.55
C ILE A 115 10.96 5.50 24.88
N ALA A 116 11.37 6.31 23.90
CA ALA A 116 12.27 7.44 24.15
C ALA A 116 11.64 8.48 25.10
N ASP A 117 10.31 8.59 25.10
CA ASP A 117 9.54 9.48 25.99
C ASP A 117 9.32 8.90 27.40
N PHE A 118 9.72 7.67 27.67
CA PHE A 118 9.56 7.05 28.99
C PHE A 118 10.71 7.43 29.94
N GLU A 119 10.42 7.34 31.24
CA GLU A 119 11.42 7.47 32.29
C GLU A 119 12.57 6.48 32.09
N VAL A 120 13.79 6.86 32.49
CA VAL A 120 15.01 6.06 32.27
C VAL A 120 14.88 4.61 32.77
N ARG A 121 14.19 4.40 33.91
CA ARG A 121 13.94 3.06 34.47
C ARG A 121 13.12 2.14 33.58
N ASP A 122 12.22 2.70 32.76
CA ASP A 122 11.32 1.97 31.86
C ASP A 122 11.93 1.78 30.47
N GLN A 123 12.95 2.57 30.11
CA GLN A 123 13.60 2.44 28.81
C GLN A 123 14.33 1.10 28.64
N ALA A 124 14.96 0.57 29.69
CA ALA A 124 15.68 -0.70 29.59
C ALA A 124 14.75 -1.89 29.30
N PRO A 125 13.62 -2.09 30.02
CA PRO A 125 12.60 -3.06 29.61
C PRO A 125 12.01 -2.79 28.22
N GLY A 126 11.81 -1.52 27.85
CA GLY A 126 11.36 -1.15 26.50
C GLY A 126 12.33 -1.56 25.39
N ARG A 127 13.64 -1.41 25.60
CA ARG A 127 14.66 -1.88 24.64
C ARG A 127 14.62 -3.41 24.48
N ARG A 128 14.38 -4.17 25.57
CA ARG A 128 14.19 -5.63 25.49
C ARG A 128 12.95 -6.01 24.66
N LEU A 129 11.84 -5.30 24.86
CA LEU A 129 10.63 -5.44 24.05
C LEU A 129 10.91 -5.21 22.56
N VAL A 130 11.63 -4.14 22.20
CA VAL A 130 12.03 -3.87 20.82
C VAL A 130 12.91 -4.99 20.25
N SER A 131 13.88 -5.50 21.03
CA SER A 131 14.76 -6.60 20.60
C SER A 131 14.00 -7.88 20.23
N LYS A 132 12.88 -8.18 20.91
CA LYS A 132 11.99 -9.29 20.53
C LYS A 132 11.46 -9.11 19.10
N PHE A 133 10.89 -7.94 18.80
CA PHE A 133 10.36 -7.66 17.45
C PHE A 133 11.44 -7.55 16.38
N VAL A 134 12.65 -7.08 16.72
CA VAL A 134 13.81 -7.11 15.81
C VAL A 134 14.15 -8.55 15.40
N SER A 135 14.06 -9.50 16.33
CA SER A 135 14.32 -10.92 16.06
C SER A 135 13.24 -11.55 15.18
N GLU A 136 11.97 -11.20 15.41
CA GLU A 136 10.84 -11.63 14.59
C GLU A 136 10.93 -11.04 13.16
N ARG A 137 11.25 -9.75 13.05
CA ARG A 137 11.56 -9.08 11.77
C ARG A 137 12.67 -9.78 11.01
N ALA A 138 13.76 -10.16 11.67
CA ALA A 138 14.86 -10.87 11.02
C ALA A 138 14.38 -12.22 10.43
N THR A 139 13.43 -12.88 11.08
CA THR A 139 12.83 -14.12 10.58
C THR A 139 11.93 -13.87 9.37
N ALA A 140 11.09 -12.84 9.41
CA ALA A 140 10.30 -12.39 8.25
C ALA A 140 11.21 -11.99 7.07
N LYS A 141 12.33 -11.33 7.36
CA LYS A 141 13.33 -10.95 6.36
C LYS A 141 13.93 -12.15 5.64
N ARG A 142 14.26 -13.23 6.37
CA ARG A 142 14.73 -14.49 5.76
C ARG A 142 13.68 -15.14 4.86
N ARG A 143 12.38 -15.06 5.21
CA ARG A 143 11.28 -15.51 4.33
C ARG A 143 11.21 -14.66 3.07
N LEU A 144 11.25 -13.34 3.19
CA LEU A 144 11.23 -12.42 2.05
C LEU A 144 12.42 -12.67 1.10
N THR A 145 13.64 -12.82 1.62
CA THR A 145 14.82 -13.12 0.80
C THR A 145 14.64 -14.41 0.00
N ARG A 146 14.09 -15.46 0.61
CA ARG A 146 13.76 -16.71 -0.10
C ARG A 146 12.69 -16.51 -1.17
N ALA A 147 11.64 -15.74 -0.88
CA ALA A 147 10.59 -15.42 -1.85
C ALA A 147 11.17 -14.68 -3.07
N LEU A 148 12.00 -13.66 -2.85
CA LEU A 148 12.66 -12.90 -3.91
C LEU A 148 13.67 -13.75 -4.71
N SER A 149 14.27 -14.77 -4.11
CA SER A 149 15.20 -15.67 -4.83
C SER A 149 14.49 -16.86 -5.51
N SER A 150 13.16 -16.95 -5.44
CA SER A 150 12.41 -18.07 -6.00
C SER A 150 12.16 -17.96 -7.51
N ALA A 151 12.02 -19.10 -8.18
CA ALA A 151 11.55 -19.17 -9.56
C ALA A 151 10.14 -18.57 -9.73
N ARG A 152 9.31 -18.64 -8.69
CA ARG A 152 7.98 -18.02 -8.63
C ARG A 152 8.07 -16.51 -8.80
N TYR A 153 9.00 -15.83 -8.12
CA TYR A 153 9.21 -14.39 -8.29
C TYR A 153 9.71 -14.04 -9.69
N SER A 154 10.68 -14.78 -10.23
CA SER A 154 11.14 -14.56 -11.61
C SER A 154 10.02 -14.73 -12.64
N THR A 155 9.13 -15.70 -12.43
CA THR A 155 7.95 -15.92 -13.28
C THR A 155 6.98 -14.75 -13.17
N LEU A 156 6.67 -14.31 -11.95
CA LEU A 156 5.82 -13.13 -11.72
C LEU A 156 6.32 -11.89 -12.47
N LEU A 157 7.63 -11.60 -12.43
CA LEU A 157 8.18 -10.45 -13.14
C LEU A 157 7.99 -10.54 -14.66
N ARG A 158 8.18 -11.74 -15.24
CA ARG A 158 7.92 -11.98 -16.66
C ARG A 158 6.45 -11.83 -17.01
N GLU A 159 5.55 -12.39 -16.22
CA GLU A 159 4.11 -12.27 -16.48
C GLU A 159 3.62 -10.81 -16.40
N VAL A 160 4.15 -10.03 -15.45
CA VAL A 160 3.89 -8.58 -15.41
C VAL A 160 4.43 -7.90 -16.66
N SER A 161 5.67 -8.22 -17.10
CA SER A 161 6.24 -7.60 -18.30
C SER A 161 5.45 -7.95 -19.57
N LEU A 162 4.93 -9.18 -19.68
CA LEU A 162 4.02 -9.57 -20.76
C LEU A 162 2.76 -8.71 -20.80
N LEU A 163 2.13 -8.44 -19.65
CA LEU A 163 0.96 -7.55 -19.58
C LEU A 163 1.25 -6.11 -19.99
N THR A 164 2.50 -5.63 -19.87
CA THR A 164 2.88 -4.30 -20.35
C THR A 164 2.96 -4.20 -21.87
N ARG A 165 3.20 -5.33 -22.55
CA ARG A 165 3.49 -5.38 -24.00
C ARG A 165 2.39 -6.04 -24.83
N ALA A 166 1.44 -6.74 -24.21
CA ALA A 166 0.47 -7.57 -24.90
C ALA A 166 -0.36 -6.74 -25.89
N GLU A 167 -0.02 -6.77 -27.18
CA GLU A 167 -0.80 -6.17 -28.28
C GLU A 167 -2.11 -6.95 -28.55
N THR A 168 -2.29 -8.10 -27.92
CA THR A 168 -3.27 -9.16 -28.25
C THR A 168 -4.72 -8.84 -27.93
N VAL A 169 -5.00 -7.76 -27.17
CA VAL A 169 -6.36 -7.27 -27.00
C VAL A 169 -6.52 -6.05 -27.90
N PRO A 170 -7.39 -6.08 -28.93
CA PRO A 170 -7.80 -4.87 -29.61
C PRO A 170 -8.25 -3.89 -28.53
N LEU A 171 -7.46 -2.84 -28.32
CA LEU A 171 -7.80 -1.81 -27.35
C LEU A 171 -9.16 -1.30 -27.81
N SER A 172 -10.17 -1.39 -26.95
CA SER A 172 -11.48 -0.85 -27.29
C SER A 172 -11.29 0.60 -27.76
N ASP A 173 -11.68 0.89 -29.00
CA ASP A 173 -11.59 2.24 -29.60
C ASP A 173 -12.43 3.27 -28.84
N ARG A 174 -13.24 2.84 -27.87
CA ARG A 174 -13.97 3.76 -27.00
C ARG A 174 -13.01 4.31 -25.96
N PRO A 175 -12.79 5.64 -25.91
CA PRO A 175 -12.10 6.26 -24.80
C PRO A 175 -12.86 5.86 -23.53
N HIS A 176 -12.26 5.00 -22.70
CA HIS A 176 -12.82 4.76 -21.38
C HIS A 176 -12.59 6.05 -20.60
N ASP A 177 -13.65 6.80 -20.34
CA ASP A 177 -13.55 7.99 -19.51
C ASP A 177 -13.18 7.55 -18.09
N LEU A 178 -11.87 7.56 -17.80
CA LEU A 178 -11.33 7.18 -16.50
C LEU A 178 -11.84 8.10 -15.38
N ILE A 179 -12.27 9.32 -15.72
CA ILE A 179 -12.89 10.27 -14.78
C ILE A 179 -14.30 9.80 -14.43
N ALA A 180 -15.13 9.47 -15.43
CA ALA A 180 -16.44 8.85 -15.18
C ALA A 180 -16.31 7.54 -14.41
N GLY A 181 -15.22 6.79 -14.63
CA GLY A 181 -14.85 5.59 -13.88
C GLY A 181 -14.70 5.78 -12.36
N LEU A 182 -14.51 7.02 -11.87
CA LEU A 182 -14.40 7.34 -10.44
C LEU A 182 -15.74 7.25 -9.70
N ALA A 183 -16.87 7.38 -10.40
CA ALA A 183 -18.20 7.36 -9.80
C ALA A 183 -18.49 6.03 -9.08
N LYS A 184 -18.06 4.90 -9.65
CA LYS A 184 -18.27 3.57 -9.07
C LYS A 184 -17.50 3.34 -7.75
N PRO A 185 -16.16 3.55 -7.67
CA PRO A 185 -15.43 3.41 -6.41
C PRO A 185 -15.86 4.45 -5.36
N HIS A 186 -16.21 5.69 -5.77
CA HIS A 186 -16.76 6.69 -4.85
C HIS A 186 -18.11 6.24 -4.28
N ARG A 187 -19.07 5.83 -5.11
CA ARG A 187 -20.37 5.33 -4.66
C ARG A 187 -20.26 4.13 -3.73
N LYS A 188 -19.32 3.20 -4.00
CA LYS A 188 -19.07 2.06 -3.11
C LYS A 188 -18.55 2.51 -1.74
N LEU A 189 -17.64 3.49 -1.70
CA LEU A 189 -17.15 4.05 -0.45
C LEU A 189 -18.26 4.80 0.30
N ALA A 190 -19.03 5.64 -0.39
CA ALA A 190 -20.16 6.36 0.20
C ALA A 190 -21.23 5.43 0.77
N LYS A 191 -21.59 4.36 0.04
CA LYS A 191 -22.51 3.33 0.53
C LYS A 191 -21.95 2.62 1.77
N ALA A 192 -20.67 2.28 1.77
CA ALA A 192 -20.04 1.65 2.93
C ALA A 192 -20.08 2.56 4.16
N VAL A 193 -19.74 3.85 4.00
CA VAL A 193 -19.81 4.83 5.09
C VAL A 193 -21.25 5.01 5.61
N GLY A 194 -22.23 5.10 4.71
CA GLY A 194 -23.64 5.26 5.08
C GLY A 194 -24.26 4.03 5.75
N ALA A 195 -23.64 2.85 5.62
CA ALA A 195 -24.10 1.63 6.27
C ALA A 195 -23.54 1.44 7.69
N LEU A 196 -22.58 2.28 8.11
CA LEU A 196 -21.95 2.15 9.42
C LEU A 196 -22.83 2.69 10.55
N PRO A 197 -22.81 2.06 11.73
CA PRO A 197 -23.44 2.61 12.92
C PRO A 197 -22.69 3.87 13.41
N ALA A 198 -23.21 4.50 14.47
CA ALA A 198 -22.61 5.68 15.07
C ALA A 198 -21.15 5.41 15.52
N ASP A 199 -20.95 4.32 16.26
CA ASP A 199 -19.64 3.77 16.63
C ASP A 199 -19.37 2.45 15.87
N PRO A 200 -18.70 2.51 14.70
CA PRO A 200 -18.40 1.33 13.90
C PRO A 200 -17.33 0.46 14.55
N PRO A 201 -17.41 -0.88 14.39
CA PRO A 201 -16.31 -1.80 14.70
C PRO A 201 -15.00 -1.45 13.98
N ASP A 202 -13.87 -1.89 14.54
CA ASP A 202 -12.53 -1.59 14.01
C ASP A 202 -12.32 -2.18 12.60
N ASP A 203 -12.86 -3.38 12.37
CA ASP A 203 -12.81 -4.06 11.07
C ASP A 203 -13.56 -3.29 9.97
N ASP A 204 -14.65 -2.61 10.33
CA ASP A 204 -15.41 -1.79 9.39
C ASP A 204 -14.63 -0.54 9.00
N LEU A 205 -13.94 0.10 9.95
CA LEU A 205 -13.02 1.21 9.67
C LEU A 205 -11.83 0.75 8.81
N HIS A 206 -11.31 -0.45 9.06
CA HIS A 206 -10.30 -1.06 8.20
C HIS A 206 -10.81 -1.29 6.77
N ALA A 207 -12.04 -1.80 6.62
CA ALA A 207 -12.69 -1.98 5.33
C ALA A 207 -12.87 -0.64 4.58
N LEU A 208 -13.26 0.43 5.27
CA LEU A 208 -13.32 1.78 4.69
C LEU A 208 -11.96 2.25 4.17
N ARG A 209 -10.87 2.00 4.91
CA ARG A 209 -9.50 2.32 4.46
C ARG A 209 -9.19 1.63 3.13
N ILE A 210 -9.60 0.37 2.97
CA ILE A 210 -9.43 -0.38 1.72
C ILE A 210 -10.25 0.25 0.59
N HIS A 211 -11.49 0.70 0.85
CA HIS A 211 -12.30 1.40 -0.14
C HIS A 211 -11.69 2.76 -0.53
N GLY A 212 -11.21 3.54 0.44
CA GLY A 212 -10.47 4.78 0.20
C GLY A 212 -9.23 4.58 -0.67
N LYS A 213 -8.46 3.50 -0.42
CA LYS A 213 -7.30 3.11 -1.26
C LYS A 213 -7.72 2.86 -2.70
N LYS A 214 -8.80 2.12 -2.93
CA LYS A 214 -9.32 1.86 -4.28
C LYS A 214 -9.69 3.15 -5.01
N LEU A 215 -10.38 4.08 -4.33
CA LEU A 215 -10.73 5.37 -4.92
C LEU A 215 -9.49 6.20 -5.27
N ARG A 216 -8.50 6.28 -4.37
CA ARG A 216 -7.25 7.00 -4.63
C ARG A 216 -6.51 6.44 -5.84
N TYR A 217 -6.37 5.11 -5.95
CA TYR A 217 -5.68 4.51 -7.11
C TYR A 217 -6.44 4.70 -8.41
N ALA A 218 -7.77 4.65 -8.38
CA ALA A 218 -8.58 5.01 -9.54
C ALA A 218 -8.34 6.47 -9.95
N ALA A 219 -8.27 7.39 -8.98
CA ALA A 219 -7.98 8.80 -9.22
C ALA A 219 -6.55 9.04 -9.73
N GLU A 220 -5.55 8.28 -9.26
CA GLU A 220 -4.17 8.33 -9.76
C GLU A 220 -4.12 7.90 -11.24
N LEU A 221 -4.87 6.87 -11.62
CA LEU A 221 -4.97 6.45 -13.02
C LEU A 221 -5.71 7.50 -13.86
N ALA A 222 -6.85 7.99 -13.37
CA ALA A 222 -7.67 8.99 -14.07
C ALA A 222 -6.96 10.35 -14.21
N GLN A 223 -6.01 10.67 -13.33
CA GLN A 223 -5.16 11.85 -13.47
C GLN A 223 -4.37 11.84 -14.79
N THR A 224 -3.99 10.66 -15.30
CA THR A 224 -3.19 10.54 -16.53
C THR A 224 -3.97 10.88 -17.81
N SER A 225 -5.31 10.81 -17.77
CA SER A 225 -6.20 11.18 -18.87
C SER A 225 -6.95 12.49 -18.62
N ALA A 226 -6.59 13.23 -17.57
CA ALA A 226 -7.32 14.41 -17.14
C ALA A 226 -7.08 15.61 -18.06
N LYS A 227 -8.16 16.29 -18.47
CA LYS A 227 -8.06 17.57 -19.18
C LYS A 227 -7.60 18.69 -18.24
N LYS A 228 -7.04 19.78 -18.78
CA LYS A 228 -6.56 20.95 -18.01
C LYS A 228 -7.55 21.43 -16.94
N LYS A 229 -8.85 21.50 -17.26
CA LYS A 229 -9.92 21.93 -16.33
C LYS A 229 -10.22 20.91 -15.21
N GLN A 230 -9.93 19.63 -15.42
CA GLN A 230 -10.20 18.54 -14.47
C GLN A 230 -9.01 18.29 -13.53
N ALA A 231 -7.79 18.58 -13.96
CA ALA A 231 -6.57 18.29 -13.20
C ALA A 231 -6.57 18.86 -11.76
N PRO A 232 -7.02 20.12 -11.49
CA PRO A 232 -7.11 20.63 -10.13
C PRO A 232 -8.12 19.86 -9.26
N LYS A 233 -9.28 19.49 -9.82
CA LYS A 233 -10.32 18.73 -9.11
C LYS A 233 -9.82 17.33 -8.71
N ILE A 234 -9.09 16.65 -9.59
CA ILE A 234 -8.49 15.34 -9.29
C ILE A 234 -7.40 15.47 -8.24
N LYS A 235 -6.54 16.49 -8.32
CA LYS A 235 -5.53 16.76 -7.28
C LYS A 235 -6.17 16.95 -5.91
N ARG A 236 -7.30 17.66 -5.83
CA ARG A 236 -8.08 17.81 -4.60
C ARG A 236 -8.60 16.47 -4.07
N LEU A 237 -9.16 15.62 -4.94
CA LEU A 237 -9.62 14.28 -4.56
C LEU A 237 -8.46 13.39 -4.07
N LEU A 238 -7.32 13.42 -4.75
CA LEU A 238 -6.12 12.68 -4.34
C LEU A 238 -5.62 13.12 -2.97
N LYS A 239 -5.62 14.43 -2.70
CA LYS A 239 -5.28 14.95 -1.37
C LYS A 239 -6.28 14.48 -0.32
N ALA A 240 -7.58 14.68 -0.53
CA ALA A 240 -8.60 14.29 0.43
C ALA A 240 -8.57 12.78 0.74
N THR A 241 -8.40 11.94 -0.29
CA THR A 241 -8.30 10.48 -0.10
C THR A 241 -7.00 10.06 0.59
N LYS A 242 -5.90 10.83 0.43
CA LYS A 242 -4.67 10.63 1.20
C LYS A 242 -4.91 10.93 2.67
N ASP A 243 -5.48 12.10 2.99
CA ASP A 243 -5.76 12.51 4.36
C ASP A 243 -6.71 11.51 5.07
N PHE A 244 -7.78 11.08 4.39
CA PHE A 244 -8.69 10.03 4.88
C PHE A 244 -7.98 8.70 5.16
N GLN A 245 -7.04 8.29 4.30
CA GLN A 245 -6.25 7.08 4.50
C GLN A 245 -5.20 7.18 5.60
N THR A 246 -4.71 8.39 5.88
CA THR A 246 -3.83 8.67 7.02
C THR A 246 -4.61 8.45 8.31
N VAL A 247 -5.77 9.11 8.48
CA VAL A 247 -6.58 8.96 9.70
C VAL A 247 -6.99 7.51 9.97
N LEU A 248 -7.57 6.83 8.97
CA LEU A 248 -7.91 5.40 9.12
C LEU A 248 -6.67 4.49 9.21
N GLY A 249 -5.51 5.00 8.77
CA GLY A 249 -4.25 4.32 8.94
C GLY A 249 -3.75 4.37 10.37
N ASP A 250 -3.73 5.56 10.95
CA ASP A 250 -3.36 5.78 12.35
C ASP A 250 -4.27 4.98 13.28
N HIS A 251 -5.57 4.93 13.00
CA HIS A 251 -6.51 4.06 13.71
C HIS A 251 -6.08 2.58 13.66
N GLN A 252 -5.88 2.04 12.46
CA GLN A 252 -5.54 0.63 12.29
C GLN A 252 -4.17 0.30 12.92
N ASP A 253 -3.19 1.17 12.74
CA ASP A 253 -1.84 0.95 13.24
C ASP A 253 -1.84 0.96 14.78
N ALA A 254 -2.65 1.84 15.40
CA ALA A 254 -2.87 1.86 16.85
C ALA A 254 -3.57 0.58 17.37
N VAL A 255 -4.63 0.10 16.69
CA VAL A 255 -5.29 -1.18 17.04
C VAL A 255 -4.30 -2.34 17.01
N ILE A 256 -3.56 -2.48 15.92
CA ILE A 256 -2.58 -3.57 15.75
C ILE A 256 -1.47 -3.45 16.80
N ALA A 257 -0.96 -2.24 17.06
CA ALA A 257 0.09 -2.04 18.05
C ALA A 257 -0.38 -2.42 19.46
N ALA A 258 -1.61 -2.02 19.86
CA ALA A 258 -2.20 -2.40 21.15
C ALA A 258 -2.34 -3.93 21.28
N GLU A 259 -2.84 -4.61 20.25
CA GLU A 259 -2.95 -6.07 20.22
C GLU A 259 -1.58 -6.76 20.33
N ARG A 260 -0.58 -6.25 19.62
CA ARG A 260 0.80 -6.76 19.71
C ARG A 260 1.36 -6.61 21.12
N MET A 261 1.12 -5.48 21.78
CA MET A 261 1.56 -5.30 23.16
C MET A 261 0.87 -6.28 24.11
N ARG A 262 -0.44 -6.53 23.91
CA ARG A 262 -1.16 -7.54 24.70
C ARG A 262 -0.59 -8.95 24.50
N SER A 263 -0.26 -9.35 23.28
CA SER A 263 0.32 -10.67 23.00
C SER A 263 1.69 -10.88 23.67
N VAL A 264 2.43 -9.79 23.94
CA VAL A 264 3.72 -9.87 24.62
C VAL A 264 3.54 -10.25 26.11
N LEU A 265 2.42 -9.88 26.73
CA LEU A 265 2.18 -10.11 28.16
C LEU A 265 2.19 -11.59 28.54
N GLU A 266 1.89 -12.49 27.60
CA GLU A 266 1.93 -13.95 27.82
C GLU A 266 3.33 -14.49 28.15
N SER A 267 4.38 -13.75 27.77
CA SER A 267 5.78 -14.20 27.89
C SER A 267 6.71 -13.17 28.52
N ALA A 268 6.17 -12.03 28.98
CA ALA A 268 6.95 -10.92 29.51
C ALA A 268 7.20 -11.06 31.03
N ASP A 269 8.38 -10.62 31.47
CA ASP A 269 8.62 -10.33 32.88
C ASP A 269 7.81 -9.10 33.34
N GLY A 270 7.70 -8.89 34.66
CA GLY A 270 6.94 -7.76 35.23
C GLY A 270 7.30 -6.40 34.64
N PRO A 271 8.60 -6.00 34.60
CA PRO A 271 9.01 -4.73 34.02
C PRO A 271 8.66 -4.57 32.53
N MET A 272 8.86 -5.61 31.72
CA MET A 272 8.50 -5.59 30.30
C MET A 272 6.98 -5.54 30.11
N GLY A 273 6.23 -6.26 30.94
CA GLY A 273 4.78 -6.25 30.94
C GLY A 273 4.21 -4.87 31.29
N PHE A 274 4.79 -4.19 32.28
CA PHE A 274 4.44 -2.82 32.63
C PHE A 274 4.63 -1.86 31.44
N VAL A 275 5.80 -1.92 30.79
CA VAL A 275 6.10 -1.10 29.61
C VAL A 275 5.15 -1.39 28.45
N ALA A 276 4.89 -2.67 28.15
CA ALA A 276 3.94 -3.07 27.11
C ALA A 276 2.52 -2.54 27.42
N GLY A 277 2.08 -2.61 28.68
CA GLY A 277 0.80 -2.06 29.12
C GLY A 277 0.71 -0.54 28.93
N ARG A 278 1.75 0.21 29.28
CA ARG A 278 1.80 1.68 29.05
C ARG A 278 1.72 2.04 27.57
N ILE A 279 2.40 1.28 26.72
CA ILE A 279 2.34 1.48 25.27
C ILE A 279 0.92 1.17 24.76
N ALA A 280 0.33 0.05 25.18
CA ALA A 280 -1.03 -0.32 24.79
C ALA A 280 -2.04 0.79 25.14
N GLU A 281 -1.93 1.41 26.32
CA GLU A 281 -2.80 2.51 26.71
C GLU A 281 -2.64 3.74 25.81
N ARG A 282 -1.39 4.12 25.46
CA ARG A 282 -1.12 5.20 24.49
C ARG A 282 -1.74 4.89 23.11
N GLU A 283 -1.68 3.64 22.67
CA GLU A 283 -2.31 3.23 21.41
C GLU A 283 -3.83 3.30 21.47
N LEU A 284 -4.45 2.97 22.60
CA LEU A 284 -5.90 3.13 22.78
C LEU A 284 -6.33 4.61 22.69
N ALA A 285 -5.53 5.53 23.22
CA ALA A 285 -5.76 6.97 23.05
C ALA A 285 -5.66 7.40 21.57
N ARG A 286 -4.60 6.99 20.86
CA ARG A 286 -4.45 7.27 19.41
C ARG A 286 -5.60 6.70 18.57
N ARG A 287 -6.07 5.51 18.91
CA ARG A 287 -7.26 4.88 18.30
C ARG A 287 -8.50 5.75 18.50
N ALA A 288 -8.70 6.31 19.69
CA ALA A 288 -9.82 7.19 19.99
C ALA A 288 -9.75 8.51 19.19
N ASP A 289 -8.57 9.13 19.10
CA ASP A 289 -8.37 10.36 18.32
C ASP A 289 -8.69 10.14 16.82
N ALA A 290 -8.18 9.04 16.25
CA ALA A 290 -8.44 8.70 14.87
C ALA A 290 -9.94 8.36 14.63
N ARG A 291 -10.61 7.72 15.61
CA ARG A 291 -12.06 7.51 15.60
C ARG A 291 -12.85 8.82 15.58
N ALA A 292 -12.41 9.83 16.33
CA ALA A 292 -13.07 11.14 16.33
C ALA A 292 -12.89 11.89 14.99
N ALA A 293 -11.77 11.67 14.30
CA ALA A 293 -11.41 12.43 13.10
C ALA A 293 -11.94 11.86 11.76
N TRP A 294 -12.23 10.55 11.65
CA TRP A 294 -12.43 9.92 10.34
C TRP A 294 -13.65 10.44 9.55
N ARG A 295 -14.72 10.85 10.23
CA ARG A 295 -15.92 11.38 9.54
C ARG A 295 -15.64 12.72 8.85
N ASN A 296 -14.82 13.57 9.47
CA ASN A 296 -14.41 14.85 8.90
C ASN A 296 -13.54 14.64 7.65
N SER A 297 -12.60 13.70 7.70
CA SER A 297 -11.77 13.38 6.53
C SER A 297 -12.58 12.71 5.42
N TRP A 298 -13.61 11.92 5.75
CA TRP A 298 -14.58 11.42 4.75
C TRP A 298 -15.36 12.55 4.07
N ALA A 299 -15.89 13.52 4.81
CA ALA A 299 -16.65 14.64 4.24
C ALA A 299 -15.85 15.39 3.16
N ALA A 300 -14.54 15.57 3.39
CA ALA A 300 -13.64 16.16 2.40
C ALA A 300 -13.50 15.30 1.12
N VAL A 301 -13.44 13.96 1.26
CA VAL A 301 -13.41 13.04 0.12
C VAL A 301 -14.71 13.12 -0.68
N ASP A 302 -15.86 13.09 0.00
CA ASP A 302 -17.16 13.09 -0.64
C ASP A 302 -17.41 14.39 -1.42
N ALA A 303 -17.10 15.54 -0.82
CA ALA A 303 -17.18 16.83 -1.50
C ALA A 303 -16.26 16.92 -2.72
N ALA A 304 -15.00 16.45 -2.59
CA ALA A 304 -14.04 16.47 -3.70
C ALA A 304 -14.46 15.55 -4.85
N ALA A 305 -15.05 14.38 -4.54
CA ALA A 305 -15.55 13.45 -5.54
C ALA A 305 -16.78 13.98 -6.27
N LYS A 306 -17.75 14.57 -5.55
CA LYS A 306 -18.94 15.19 -6.14
C LYS A 306 -18.59 16.35 -7.08
N ALA A 307 -17.59 17.16 -6.73
CA ALA A 307 -17.12 18.26 -7.56
C ALA A 307 -16.55 17.84 -8.94
N LEU A 308 -16.17 16.57 -9.13
CA LEU A 308 -15.71 16.05 -10.43
C LEU A 308 -16.86 15.81 -11.41
N HIS A 309 -18.08 15.66 -10.92
CA HIS A 309 -19.29 15.39 -11.71
C HIS A 309 -20.22 16.61 -11.84
N ALA A 310 -19.90 17.70 -11.13
CA ALA A 310 -20.50 19.02 -11.29
C ALA A 310 -19.70 19.87 -12.29
#